data_AF-A0A536ZCT6-F1
#
_entry.id   AF-A0A536ZCT6-F1
#
_cell.length_a   1.000
_cell.length_b   1.000
_cell.length_c   1.000
_cell.angle_alpha   90.00
_cell.angle_beta   90.00
_cell.angle_gamma   90.00
#
_symmetry.space_group_name_H-M   'P 1'
#
loop_
_entity.id
_entity.type
_entity.pdbx_description
1 polymer ?
#
loop_
_entity_poly.entity_id
_entity_poly.type
_entity_poly.pdbx_seq_one_letter_code
_entity_poly.pdbx_strand_id
1 'polypeptide(L)'
;MAPFSMLQLGFGLSFRDLYSTVGLRSLDAVFCAWLAQADAALAGRLERARTASDALARKEESELLIALAPQLEDFLAQLFGVESEVTALQAAQHELAPLFACKRQVVQRKALNKYKPEDAAGF
;
A
#
# COMPACT_ATOMS: atom_id res chain seq x y z
N MET A 1 5.01 29.89 24.30
CA MET A 1 5.42 28.49 24.05
C MET A 1 4.19 27.77 23.54
N ALA A 2 4.10 27.49 22.24
CA ALA A 2 2.99 26.68 21.73
C ALA A 2 3.08 25.29 22.39
N PRO A 3 1.98 24.71 22.88
CA PRO A 3 2.02 23.35 23.42
C PRO A 3 2.53 22.43 22.31
N PHE A 4 3.44 21.50 22.65
CA PHE A 4 3.73 20.37 21.78
C PHE A 4 2.42 19.59 21.66
N SER A 5 1.67 19.83 20.59
CA SER A 5 0.47 19.06 20.28
C SER A 5 0.92 17.61 20.05
N MET A 6 0.69 16.78 21.05
CA MET A 6 0.94 15.35 20.96
C MET A 6 0.03 14.82 19.85
N LEU A 7 0.63 14.25 18.81
CA LEU A 7 -0.05 13.74 17.62
C LEU A 7 -1.22 12.84 18.07
N GLN A 8 -2.44 13.26 17.74
CA GLN A 8 -3.65 12.48 18.01
C GLN A 8 -3.79 11.48 16.87
N LEU A 9 -3.74 10.18 17.18
CA LEU A 9 -3.99 9.14 16.19
C LEU A 9 -5.49 8.88 16.09
N GLY A 10 -5.93 8.42 14.93
CA GLY A 10 -7.26 7.86 14.72
C GLY A 10 -7.50 6.61 15.59
N PHE A 11 -8.75 6.14 15.58
CA PHE A 11 -9.16 4.89 16.25
C PHE A 11 -8.97 4.86 17.78
N GLY A 12 -8.88 6.02 18.42
CA GLY A 12 -8.73 6.13 19.88
C GLY A 12 -7.36 5.74 20.40
N LEU A 13 -6.35 5.69 19.53
CA LEU A 13 -4.96 5.40 19.89
C LEU A 13 -4.18 6.68 20.22
N SER A 14 -3.17 6.54 21.07
CA SER A 14 -2.19 7.60 21.34
C SER A 14 -0.85 7.27 20.67
N PHE A 15 -0.05 8.30 20.40
CA PHE A 15 1.30 8.09 19.83
C PHE A 15 2.18 7.15 20.68
N ARG A 16 1.97 7.10 22.00
CA ARG A 16 2.68 6.20 22.92
C ARG A 16 2.36 4.72 22.63
N ASP A 17 1.15 4.42 22.18
CA ASP A 17 0.72 3.05 21.92
C ASP A 17 1.55 2.37 20.83
N LEU A 18 2.05 3.15 19.86
CA LEU A 18 2.95 2.68 18.79
C LEU A 18 4.28 2.12 19.30
N TYR A 19 4.71 2.51 20.50
CA TYR A 19 5.96 2.04 21.13
C TYR A 19 5.74 0.86 22.08
N SER A 20 4.53 0.32 22.14
CA SER A 20 4.18 -0.78 23.04
C SER A 20 3.66 -1.97 22.26
N THR A 21 4.01 -3.17 22.71
CA THR A 21 3.52 -4.41 22.09
C THR A 21 1.99 -4.53 22.20
N VAL A 22 1.42 -4.03 23.30
CA VAL A 22 -0.04 -4.02 23.52
C VAL A 22 -0.72 -3.08 22.53
N GLY A 23 -0.21 -1.86 22.39
CA GLY A 23 -0.75 -0.88 21.46
C GLY A 23 -0.63 -1.32 20.00
N LEU A 24 0.50 -1.93 19.60
CA LEU A 24 0.65 -2.50 18.26
C LEU A 24 -0.32 -3.66 17.99
N ARG A 25 -0.60 -4.51 18.98
CA ARG A 25 -1.63 -5.56 18.84
C ARG A 25 -3.03 -4.98 18.71
N SER A 26 -3.36 -3.93 19.47
CA SER A 26 -4.63 -3.23 19.33
C SER A 26 -4.77 -2.58 17.94
N LEU A 27 -3.71 -1.92 17.46
CA LEU A 27 -3.67 -1.34 16.12
C LEU A 27 -3.87 -2.40 15.03
N ASP A 28 -3.18 -3.54 15.16
CA ASP A 28 -3.34 -4.66 14.23
C ASP A 28 -4.76 -5.22 14.20
N ALA A 29 -5.40 -5.35 15.37
CA ALA A 29 -6.80 -5.78 15.46
C ALA A 29 -7.75 -4.78 14.77
N VAL A 30 -7.52 -3.48 14.95
CA VAL A 30 -8.29 -2.43 14.26
C VAL A 30 -8.07 -2.51 12.75
N PHE A 31 -6.83 -2.68 12.29
CA PHE A 31 -6.51 -2.85 10.87
C PHE A 31 -7.20 -4.09 10.28
N CYS A 32 -7.15 -5.24 10.96
CA CYS A 32 -7.80 -6.45 10.48
C CYS A 32 -9.33 -6.29 10.39
N ALA A 33 -9.95 -5.61 11.36
CA ALA A 33 -11.38 -5.33 11.35
C ALA A 33 -11.77 -4.35 10.23
N TRP A 34 -10.93 -3.35 9.96
CA TRP A 34 -11.09 -2.41 8.85
C TRP A 34 -10.95 -3.14 7.50
N LEU A 35 -9.91 -3.97 7.35
CA LEU A 35 -9.67 -4.75 6.14
C LEU A 35 -10.80 -5.74 5.87
N ALA A 36 -11.34 -6.39 6.89
CA ALA A 36 -12.47 -7.31 6.74
C ALA A 36 -13.76 -6.62 6.27
N GLN A 37 -13.95 -5.33 6.61
CA GLN A 37 -15.08 -4.53 6.12
C GLN A 37 -14.90 -4.13 4.65
N ALA A 38 -13.67 -3.84 4.23
CA ALA A 38 -13.37 -3.47 2.85
C ALA A 38 -13.29 -4.69 1.90
N ASP A 39 -12.58 -5.74 2.33
CA ASP A 39 -12.38 -6.99 1.59
C ASP A 39 -12.16 -8.17 2.55
N ALA A 40 -13.24 -8.88 2.86
CA ALA A 40 -13.22 -10.07 3.71
C ALA A 40 -12.35 -11.20 3.14
N ALA A 41 -12.23 -11.32 1.82
CA ALA A 41 -11.41 -12.37 1.21
C ALA A 41 -9.91 -12.08 1.39
N LEU A 42 -9.51 -10.81 1.26
CA LEU A 42 -8.16 -10.35 1.50
C LEU A 42 -7.78 -10.46 2.99
N ALA A 43 -8.70 -10.13 3.90
CA ALA A 43 -8.51 -10.36 5.34
C ALA A 43 -8.24 -11.84 5.66
N GLY A 44 -9.03 -12.76 5.09
CA GLY A 44 -8.81 -14.20 5.27
C GLY A 44 -7.53 -14.73 4.61
N ARG A 45 -7.00 -14.05 3.58
CA ARG A 45 -5.67 -14.36 3.02
C ARG A 45 -4.55 -13.91 3.96
N LEU A 46 -4.68 -12.70 4.53
CA LEU A 46 -3.72 -12.17 5.51
C LEU A 46 -3.63 -13.05 6.76
N GLU A 47 -4.77 -13.46 7.31
CA GLU A 47 -4.82 -14.34 8.49
C GLU A 47 -4.12 -15.68 8.22
N ARG A 48 -4.46 -16.34 7.10
CA ARG A 48 -3.79 -17.58 6.69
C ARG A 48 -2.28 -17.40 6.55
N ALA A 49 -1.85 -16.33 5.89
CA ALA A 49 -0.43 -16.03 5.73
C ALA A 49 0.28 -15.83 7.08
N ARG A 50 -0.37 -15.21 8.07
CA ARG A 50 0.19 -15.03 9.41
C ARG A 50 0.28 -16.33 10.21
N THR A 51 -0.70 -17.22 10.05
CA THR A 51 -0.70 -18.53 10.74
C THR A 51 0.24 -19.55 10.11
N ALA A 52 0.51 -19.45 8.81
CA ALA A 52 1.31 -20.41 8.04
C ALA A 52 2.35 -19.70 7.16
N SER A 53 3.14 -18.82 7.76
CA SER A 53 4.13 -17.98 7.04
C SER A 53 5.14 -18.79 6.23
N ASP A 54 5.59 -19.94 6.73
CA ASP A 54 6.59 -20.78 6.05
C ASP A 54 6.02 -21.59 4.87
N ALA A 55 4.69 -21.59 4.71
CA ALA A 55 4.00 -22.35 3.68
C ALA A 55 3.65 -21.50 2.44
N LEU A 56 3.81 -20.17 2.49
CA LEU A 56 3.55 -19.31 1.34
C LEU A 56 4.71 -19.35 0.34
N ALA A 57 4.42 -19.63 -0.93
CA ALA A 57 5.43 -19.42 -1.95
C ALA A 57 5.73 -17.92 -2.09
N ARG A 58 6.99 -17.57 -2.35
CA ARG A 58 7.47 -16.18 -2.51
C ARG A 58 6.61 -15.34 -3.46
N LYS A 59 6.08 -15.97 -4.52
CA LYS A 59 5.20 -15.30 -5.49
C LYS A 59 3.85 -14.92 -4.85
N GLU A 60 3.24 -15.84 -4.12
CA GLU A 60 1.95 -15.62 -3.45
C GLU A 60 2.06 -14.58 -2.35
N GLU A 61 3.18 -14.56 -1.62
CA GLU A 61 3.50 -13.51 -0.64
C GLU A 61 3.60 -12.14 -1.32
N SER A 62 4.33 -12.06 -2.44
CA SER A 62 4.48 -10.81 -3.20
C SER A 62 3.13 -10.30 -3.71
N GLU A 63 2.29 -11.19 -4.25
CA GLU A 63 0.94 -10.86 -4.72
C GLU A 63 0.02 -10.42 -3.56
N LEU A 64 0.16 -11.02 -2.37
CA LEU A 64 -0.56 -10.61 -1.18
C LEU A 64 -0.15 -9.21 -0.72
N LEU A 65 1.16 -8.91 -0.66
CA LEU A 65 1.68 -7.60 -0.28
C LEU A 65 1.20 -6.51 -1.24
N ILE A 66 1.20 -6.78 -2.55
CA ILE A 66 0.69 -5.84 -3.57
C ILE A 66 -0.82 -5.59 -3.34
N ALA A 67 -1.59 -6.62 -3.04
CA ALA A 67 -3.03 -6.47 -2.78
C ALA A 67 -3.32 -5.71 -1.47
N LEU A 68 -2.47 -5.86 -0.45
CA LEU A 68 -2.61 -5.18 0.84
C LEU A 68 -2.16 -3.71 0.79
N ALA A 69 -1.27 -3.34 -0.12
CA ALA A 69 -0.66 -2.00 -0.13
C ALA A 69 -1.69 -0.84 -0.19
N PRO A 70 -2.71 -0.84 -1.07
CA PRO A 70 -3.69 0.24 -1.10
C PRO A 70 -4.52 0.32 0.19
N GLN A 71 -4.89 -0.85 0.72
CA GLN A 71 -5.66 -0.98 1.95
C GLN A 71 -4.88 -0.44 3.16
N LEU A 72 -3.58 -0.72 3.21
CA LEU A 72 -2.70 -0.20 4.25
C LEU A 72 -2.46 1.31 4.11
N GLU A 73 -2.33 1.83 2.89
CA GLU A 73 -2.15 3.25 2.62
C GLU A 73 -3.35 4.07 3.15
N ASP A 74 -4.57 3.67 2.78
CA ASP A 74 -5.80 4.33 3.23
C ASP A 74 -5.96 4.26 4.75
N PHE A 75 -5.66 3.10 5.34
CA PHE A 75 -5.70 2.92 6.79
C PHE A 75 -4.70 3.83 7.51
N LEU A 76 -3.48 3.96 7.00
CA LEU A 76 -2.46 4.84 7.59
C LEU A 76 -2.84 6.31 7.43
N ALA A 77 -3.43 6.69 6.29
CA ALA A 77 -3.94 8.04 6.08
C ALA A 77 -4.95 8.42 7.17
N GLN A 78 -5.90 7.50 7.46
CA GLN A 78 -6.90 7.68 8.51
C GLN A 78 -6.31 7.61 9.93
N LEU A 79 -5.32 6.75 10.17
CA LEU A 79 -4.63 6.64 11.45
C LEU A 79 -3.91 7.94 11.82
N PHE A 80 -3.32 8.64 10.86
CA PHE A 80 -2.57 9.87 11.10
C PHE A 80 -3.37 11.15 10.82
N GLY A 81 -4.61 11.04 10.31
CA GLY A 81 -5.46 12.19 10.01
C GLY A 81 -4.95 13.03 8.82
N VAL A 82 -4.39 12.35 7.80
CA VAL A 82 -3.77 12.97 6.61
C VAL A 82 -4.48 12.57 5.30
N GLU A 83 -5.75 12.16 5.37
CA GLU A 83 -6.52 11.69 4.22
C GLU A 83 -6.62 12.75 3.11
N SER A 84 -6.76 14.03 3.49
CA SER A 84 -6.82 15.15 2.55
C SER A 84 -5.54 15.31 1.73
N GLU A 85 -4.39 15.19 2.39
CA GLU A 85 -3.06 15.32 1.83
C GLU A 85 -2.74 14.13 0.93
N VAL A 86 -3.11 12.92 1.36
CA VAL A 86 -2.98 11.69 0.56
C VAL A 86 -3.86 11.79 -0.69
N THR A 87 -5.11 12.23 -0.56
CA THR A 87 -6.01 12.42 -1.71
C THR A 87 -5.47 13.46 -2.68
N ALA A 88 -4.92 14.58 -2.18
CA ALA A 88 -4.32 15.61 -3.01
C ALA A 88 -3.09 15.10 -3.77
N LEU A 89 -2.25 14.29 -3.12
CA LEU A 89 -1.08 13.68 -3.76
C LEU A 89 -1.47 12.64 -4.83
N GLN A 90 -2.47 11.80 -4.53
CA GLN A 90 -3.03 10.85 -5.49
C GLN A 90 -3.62 11.57 -6.71
N ALA A 91 -4.33 12.69 -6.50
CA ALA A 91 -4.87 13.51 -7.58
C ALA A 91 -3.78 14.09 -8.48
N ALA A 92 -2.71 14.65 -7.89
CA ALA A 92 -1.55 15.16 -8.64
C ALA A 92 -0.84 14.05 -9.44
N GLN A 93 -0.71 12.85 -8.86
CA GLN A 93 -0.17 11.68 -9.55
C GLN A 93 -1.07 11.25 -10.72
N HIS A 94 -2.38 11.29 -10.55
CA HIS A 94 -3.35 10.96 -11.58
C HIS A 94 -3.34 11.98 -12.74
N GLU A 95 -3.13 13.26 -12.44
CA GLU A 95 -2.97 14.31 -13.45
C GLU A 95 -1.76 14.06 -14.37
N LEU A 96 -0.71 13.42 -13.85
CA LEU A 96 0.47 13.01 -14.62
C LEU A 96 0.28 11.66 -15.35
N ALA A 97 -0.78 10.90 -15.09
CA ALA A 97 -1.03 9.61 -15.71
C ALA A 97 -1.09 9.64 -17.26
N PRO A 98 -1.67 10.67 -17.90
CA PRO A 98 -1.63 10.83 -19.36
C PRO A 98 -0.19 11.02 -19.89
N LEU A 99 0.67 11.73 -19.17
CA LEU A 99 2.08 11.91 -19.54
C LEU A 99 2.86 10.60 -19.48
N PHE A 100 2.65 9.79 -18.44
CA PHE A 100 3.26 8.46 -18.35
C PHE A 100 2.69 7.48 -19.38
N ALA A 101 1.39 7.56 -19.68
CA ALA A 101 0.77 6.77 -20.74
C ALA A 101 1.37 7.12 -22.11
N CYS A 102 1.56 8.40 -22.41
CA CYS A 102 2.20 8.87 -23.64
C CYS A 102 3.68 8.42 -23.70
N LYS A 103 4.45 8.59 -22.61
CA LYS A 103 5.85 8.11 -22.55
C LYS A 103 5.93 6.60 -22.79
N ARG A 104 5.06 5.80 -22.17
CA ARG A 104 5.00 4.35 -22.39
C ARG A 104 4.62 4.02 -23.84
N GLN A 105 3.53 4.58 -24.34
CA GLN A 105 3.04 4.29 -25.70
C GLN A 105 3.98 4.79 -26.80
N VAL A 106 4.76 5.84 -26.59
CA VAL A 106 5.68 6.37 -27.60
C VAL A 106 7.07 5.73 -27.46
N VAL A 107 7.58 5.55 -26.24
CA VAL A 107 8.92 4.99 -26.00
C VAL A 107 8.94 3.47 -26.14
N GLN A 108 8.03 2.71 -25.51
CA GLN A 108 7.99 1.25 -25.71
C GLN A 108 7.64 0.89 -27.15
N ARG A 109 6.69 1.61 -27.78
CA ARG A 109 6.29 1.32 -29.16
C ARG A 109 7.36 1.71 -30.17
N LYS A 110 8.12 2.80 -29.97
CA LYS A 110 9.32 3.09 -30.77
C LYS A 110 10.44 2.09 -30.54
N ALA A 111 10.68 1.65 -29.30
CA ALA A 111 11.69 0.64 -29.01
C ALA A 111 11.35 -0.72 -29.67
N LEU A 112 10.09 -1.16 -29.56
CA LEU A 112 9.60 -2.39 -30.20
C LEU A 112 9.60 -2.33 -31.74
N ASN A 113 9.41 -1.16 -32.33
CA ASN A 113 9.52 -0.99 -33.79
C ASN A 113 10.98 -0.83 -34.27
N LYS A 114 11.91 -0.41 -33.40
CA LYS A 114 13.30 -0.13 -33.76
C LYS A 114 14.24 -1.31 -33.52
N TYR A 115 13.90 -2.20 -32.58
CA TYR A 115 14.66 -3.41 -32.27
C TYR A 115 13.77 -4.64 -32.51
N LYS A 116 14.18 -5.52 -33.42
CA LYS A 116 13.45 -6.76 -33.69
C LYS A 116 13.73 -7.78 -32.58
N PRO A 117 12.80 -8.73 -32.29
CA PRO A 117 12.97 -9.72 -31.22
C PRO A 117 14.23 -10.59 -31.39
N GLU A 118 14.76 -10.69 -32.61
CA GLU A 118 16.01 -11.39 -32.93
C GLU A 118 17.29 -10.64 -32.52
N ASP A 119 17.24 -9.31 -32.34
CA ASP A 119 18.38 -8.51 -31.83
C ASP A 119 18.45 -8.53 -30.28
N ALA A 120 17.36 -8.90 -29.60
CA ALA A 120 17.28 -8.98 -28.14
C ALA A 120 17.86 -10.29 -27.57
N ALA A 121 18.18 -11.28 -28.41
CA ALA A 121 18.77 -12.55 -27.99
C ALA A 121 20.30 -12.50 -27.80
N GLY A 122 20.93 -11.37 -28.12
CA GLY A 122 22.39 -11.16 -28.03
C GLY A 122 22.86 -10.25 -26.89
N PHE A 123 21.97 -9.83 -25.99
CA PHE A 123 22.29 -9.02 -24.80
C PHE A 123 22.00 -9.77 -23.51
#